data_AF-A0A2A7S1A9-F1
#
_entry.id   AF-A0A2A7S1A9-F1
#
_cell.length_a   1.000
_cell.length_b   1.000
_cell.length_c   1.000
_cell.angle_alpha   90.00
_cell.angle_beta   90.00
_cell.angle_gamma   90.00
#
_symmetry.space_group_name_H-M   'P 1'
#
loop_
_entity.id
_entity.type
_entity.pdbx_description
1 polymer ?
#
loop_
_entity_poly.entity_id
_entity_poly.type
_entity_poly.pdbx_seq_one_letter_code
_entity_poly.pdbx_strand_id
1 'polypeptide(L)'
;MTDHLYTMAKTFDFLVERIDLKKLSDDELEALSSASDAATADAASLAKVIDSIGCLIDVDLEKSRQGGTMVGSLQGSEIPALLWHLARQVAVIGRVAHVASEAAYQLGQRQTGKGVSDALA
;
A
#
# COMPACT_ATOMS: atom_id res chain seq x y z
N MET A 1 1.15 -24.22 8.69
CA MET A 1 0.50 -23.34 7.69
C MET A 1 0.79 -21.89 8.08
N THR A 2 1.86 -21.31 7.55
CA THR A 2 2.32 -19.95 7.94
C THR A 2 2.83 -19.15 6.74
N ASP A 3 2.55 -19.61 5.53
CA ASP A 3 3.18 -19.12 4.30
C ASP A 3 2.37 -18.03 3.57
N HIS A 4 1.33 -17.51 4.23
CA HIS A 4 0.44 -16.50 3.65
C HIS A 4 1.06 -15.11 3.54
N LEU A 5 2.30 -14.95 4.02
CA LEU A 5 3.07 -13.70 4.04
C LEU A 5 4.25 -13.74 3.06
N TYR A 6 4.44 -14.80 2.26
CA TYR A 6 5.36 -14.76 1.12
C TYR A 6 4.72 -13.94 0.00
N THR A 7 4.82 -12.63 0.16
CA THR A 7 4.07 -11.63 -0.61
C THR A 7 5.00 -10.60 -1.19
N MET A 8 4.55 -9.89 -2.23
CA MET A 8 5.28 -8.76 -2.84
C MET A 8 5.83 -7.78 -1.81
N ALA A 9 5.12 -7.57 -0.69
CA ALA A 9 5.60 -6.83 0.45
C ALA A 9 6.99 -7.31 0.92
N LYS A 10 7.18 -8.61 1.20
CA LYS A 10 8.46 -9.16 1.68
C LYS A 10 9.56 -9.08 0.64
N THR A 11 9.24 -9.31 -0.62
CA THR A 11 10.19 -9.10 -1.73
C THR A 11 10.63 -7.64 -1.79
N PHE A 12 9.69 -6.72 -1.61
CA PHE A 12 9.98 -5.30 -1.57
C PHE A 12 10.86 -4.92 -0.37
N ASP A 13 10.58 -5.42 0.84
CA ASP A 13 11.47 -5.24 2.00
C ASP A 13 12.89 -5.71 1.70
N PHE A 14 13.02 -6.93 1.17
CA PHE A 14 14.33 -7.51 0.88
C PHE A 14 15.16 -6.64 -0.08
N LEU A 15 14.48 -6.02 -1.06
CA LEU A 15 15.12 -5.12 -2.01
C LEU A 15 15.48 -3.79 -1.34
N VAL A 16 14.55 -3.20 -0.58
CA VAL A 16 14.72 -1.92 0.10
C VAL A 16 15.81 -1.97 1.16
N GLU A 17 15.92 -3.06 1.92
CA GLU A 17 16.97 -3.27 2.92
C GLU A 17 18.39 -3.19 2.33
N ARG A 18 18.53 -3.35 1.01
CA ARG A 18 19.82 -3.28 0.30
C ARG A 18 20.06 -1.93 -0.37
N ILE A 19 19.06 -1.05 -0.40
CA ILE A 19 19.17 0.27 -1.00
C ILE A 19 19.57 1.27 0.10
N ASP A 20 20.74 1.87 -0.05
CA ASP A 20 21.16 2.99 0.78
C ASP A 20 20.62 4.29 0.18
N LEU A 21 19.44 4.73 0.66
CA LEU A 21 18.74 5.92 0.15
C LEU A 21 19.62 7.18 0.19
N LYS A 22 20.61 7.25 1.09
CA LYS A 22 21.53 8.40 1.17
C LYS A 22 22.52 8.46 0.02
N LYS A 23 22.75 7.36 -0.69
CA LYS A 23 23.68 7.25 -1.81
C LYS A 23 23.02 7.38 -3.18
N LEU A 24 21.69 7.32 -3.24
CA LEU A 24 20.95 7.51 -4.48
C LEU A 24 21.17 8.92 -5.03
N SER A 25 21.11 9.07 -6.35
CA SER A 25 21.08 10.37 -7.03
C SER A 25 19.79 11.14 -6.73
N ASP A 26 19.78 12.45 -6.99
CA ASP A 26 18.58 13.27 -6.82
C ASP A 26 17.44 12.77 -7.74
N ASP A 27 17.75 12.37 -8.99
CA ASP A 27 16.79 11.80 -9.95
C ASP A 27 16.16 10.48 -9.45
N GLU A 28 16.97 9.59 -8.85
CA GLU A 28 16.48 8.33 -8.28
C GLU A 28 15.59 8.57 -7.05
N LEU A 29 15.94 9.55 -6.21
CA LEU A 29 15.13 9.95 -5.07
C LEU A 29 13.81 10.59 -5.50
N GLU A 30 13.83 11.42 -6.54
CA GLU A 30 12.62 12.01 -7.12
C GLU A 30 11.70 10.93 -7.68
N ALA A 31 12.24 10.00 -8.46
CA ALA A 31 11.49 8.85 -8.98
C ALA A 31 10.89 8.01 -7.84
N LEU A 32 11.66 7.69 -6.79
CA LEU A 32 11.14 6.96 -5.63
C LEU A 32 10.09 7.74 -4.84
N SER A 33 10.26 9.06 -4.68
CA SER A 33 9.30 9.90 -3.98
C SER A 33 7.95 9.96 -4.70
N SER A 34 7.96 9.96 -6.04
CA SER A 34 6.75 9.94 -6.86
C SER A 34 5.92 8.65 -6.70
N ALA A 35 6.53 7.56 -6.21
CA ALA A 35 5.81 6.33 -5.92
C ALA A 35 4.78 6.48 -4.78
N SER A 36 4.86 7.56 -3.98
CA SER A 36 3.82 7.91 -3.00
C SER A 36 2.46 8.23 -3.65
N ASP A 37 2.47 8.83 -4.83
CA ASP A 37 1.24 9.11 -5.60
C ASP A 37 0.61 7.79 -6.09
N ALA A 38 1.43 6.88 -6.60
CA ALA A 38 0.99 5.55 -7.01
C ALA A 38 0.42 4.76 -5.82
N ALA A 39 1.10 4.77 -4.66
CA ALA A 39 0.62 4.12 -3.46
C ALA A 39 -0.72 4.73 -2.97
N THR A 40 -0.88 6.04 -3.07
CA THR A 40 -2.13 6.73 -2.72
C THR A 40 -3.27 6.36 -3.67
N ALA A 41 -3.00 6.30 -4.97
CA ALA A 41 -3.98 5.86 -5.97
C ALA A 41 -4.40 4.40 -5.74
N ASP A 42 -3.45 3.51 -5.46
CA ASP A 42 -3.72 2.11 -5.12
C ASP A 42 -4.54 1.99 -3.83
N ALA A 43 -4.23 2.79 -2.80
CA ALA A 43 -5.01 2.84 -1.56
C ALA A 43 -6.46 3.25 -1.81
N ALA A 44 -6.69 4.29 -2.62
CA ALA A 44 -8.02 4.76 -2.97
C ALA A 44 -8.81 3.71 -3.78
N SER A 45 -8.13 3.06 -4.73
CA SER A 45 -8.71 1.96 -5.52
C SER A 45 -9.11 0.79 -4.62
N LEU A 46 -8.22 0.38 -3.71
CA LEU A 46 -8.48 -0.68 -2.76
C LEU A 46 -9.65 -0.34 -1.84
N ALA A 47 -9.71 0.89 -1.32
CA ALA A 47 -10.82 1.35 -0.49
C ALA A 47 -12.17 1.23 -1.22
N LYS A 48 -12.23 1.61 -2.50
CA LYS A 48 -13.44 1.47 -3.33
C LYS A 48 -13.84 0.01 -3.54
N VAL A 49 -12.86 -0.88 -3.75
CA VAL A 49 -13.13 -2.33 -3.89
C VAL A 49 -13.68 -2.90 -2.59
N ILE A 50 -13.08 -2.57 -1.45
CA ILE A 50 -13.53 -3.00 -0.12
C ILE A 50 -14.95 -2.51 0.15
N ASP A 51 -15.23 -1.24 -0.13
CA ASP A 51 -16.57 -0.63 0.03
C ASP A 51 -17.62 -1.33 -0.85
N SER A 52 -17.30 -1.59 -2.11
CA SER A 52 -18.18 -2.29 -3.04
C SER A 52 -18.48 -3.72 -2.57
N ILE A 53 -17.47 -4.43 -2.07
CA ILE A 53 -17.66 -5.76 -1.50
C ILE A 53 -18.52 -5.69 -0.24
N GLY A 54 -18.27 -4.72 0.64
CA GLY A 54 -19.07 -4.48 1.84
C GLY A 54 -20.54 -4.26 1.53
N CYS A 55 -20.85 -3.44 0.52
CA CYS A 55 -22.21 -3.22 0.05
C CYS A 55 -22.87 -4.51 -0.47
N LEU A 56 -22.14 -5.34 -1.22
CA LEU A 56 -22.67 -6.62 -1.71
C LEU A 56 -22.97 -7.59 -0.56
N ILE A 57 -22.09 -7.65 0.45
CA ILE A 57 -22.31 -8.46 1.66
C ILE A 57 -23.53 -7.95 2.42
N ASP A 58 -23.65 -6.64 2.62
CA ASP A 58 -24.75 -6.04 3.38
C ASP A 58 -26.12 -6.33 2.72
N VAL A 59 -26.22 -6.15 1.40
CA VAL A 59 -27.44 -6.46 0.63
C VAL A 59 -27.78 -7.96 0.69
N ASP A 60 -26.79 -8.84 0.64
CA ASP A 60 -27.02 -10.29 0.71
C ASP A 60 -27.47 -10.73 2.12
N LEU A 61 -26.89 -10.14 3.16
CA LEU A 61 -27.31 -10.36 4.55
C LEU A 61 -28.70 -9.81 4.83
N GLU A 62 -29.04 -8.64 4.29
CA GLU A 62 -30.38 -8.05 4.42
C GLU A 62 -31.46 -8.95 3.81
N LYS A 63 -31.22 -9.45 2.59
CA LYS A 63 -32.11 -10.41 1.92
C LYS A 63 -32.28 -11.69 2.74
N SER A 64 -31.20 -12.18 3.35
CA SER A 64 -31.27 -13.36 4.21
C SER A 64 -32.15 -13.13 5.45
N ARG A 65 -32.05 -11.96 6.09
CA ARG A 65 -32.90 -11.58 7.24
C ARG A 65 -34.38 -11.49 6.87
N GLN A 66 -34.70 -11.16 5.63
CA GLN A 66 -36.06 -11.09 5.11
C GLN A 66 -36.62 -12.45 4.66
N GLY A 67 -35.91 -13.56 4.94
CA GLY A 67 -36.32 -14.92 4.57
C GLY A 67 -35.93 -15.32 3.14
N GLY A 68 -35.13 -14.50 2.44
CA GLY A 68 -34.51 -14.85 1.17
C GLY A 68 -33.31 -15.79 1.36
N THR A 69 -32.96 -16.51 0.30
CA THR A 69 -31.74 -17.33 0.28
C THR A 69 -30.52 -16.42 0.07
N MET A 70 -29.47 -16.60 0.88
CA MET A 70 -28.18 -15.94 0.73
C MET A 70 -27.48 -16.48 -0.53
N VAL A 71 -27.11 -15.62 -1.48
CA VAL A 71 -26.64 -16.02 -2.81
C VAL A 71 -25.16 -15.69 -3.03
N GLY A 72 -24.56 -14.90 -2.14
CA GLY A 72 -23.16 -14.48 -2.24
C GLY A 72 -22.17 -15.62 -2.01
N SER A 73 -21.06 -15.59 -2.75
CA SER A 73 -19.95 -16.56 -2.63
C SER A 73 -19.10 -16.37 -1.38
N LEU A 74 -19.29 -15.26 -0.66
CA LEU A 74 -18.54 -14.92 0.57
C LEU A 74 -19.17 -15.58 1.80
N GLN A 75 -19.38 -16.89 1.76
CA GLN A 75 -19.90 -17.68 2.87
C GLN A 75 -18.79 -18.60 3.41
N GLY A 76 -18.66 -18.69 4.74
CA GLY A 76 -17.71 -19.60 5.38
C GLY A 76 -16.23 -19.27 5.13
N SER A 77 -15.50 -20.16 4.47
CA SER A 77 -14.03 -20.09 4.31
C SER A 77 -13.53 -19.02 3.34
N GLU A 78 -14.39 -18.47 2.49
CA GLU A 78 -14.02 -17.45 1.49
C GLU A 78 -13.81 -16.06 2.12
N ILE A 79 -14.45 -15.77 3.27
CA ILE A 79 -14.28 -14.50 3.99
C ILE A 79 -12.84 -14.36 4.53
N PRO A 80 -12.26 -15.34 5.26
CA PRO A 80 -10.86 -15.29 5.65
C PRO A 80 -9.89 -15.12 4.48
N ALA A 81 -10.13 -15.78 3.34
CA ALA A 81 -9.28 -15.68 2.16
C ALA A 81 -9.29 -14.27 1.56
N LEU A 82 -10.46 -13.65 1.45
CA LEU A 82 -10.61 -12.26 1.03
C LEU A 82 -9.91 -11.32 2.01
N LEU A 83 -10.11 -11.48 3.32
CA LEU A 83 -9.46 -10.65 4.33
C LEU A 83 -7.93 -10.76 4.28
N TRP A 84 -7.40 -11.96 4.06
CA TRP A 84 -5.96 -12.15 3.83
C TRP A 84 -5.49 -11.45 2.56
N HIS A 85 -6.27 -11.49 1.48
CA HIS A 85 -5.93 -10.78 0.24
C HIS A 85 -5.87 -9.27 0.46
N LEU A 86 -6.88 -8.68 1.11
CA LEU A 86 -6.92 -7.26 1.43
C LEU A 86 -5.75 -6.85 2.33
N ALA A 87 -5.46 -7.63 3.38
CA ALA A 87 -4.34 -7.37 4.28
C ALA A 87 -2.99 -7.35 3.53
N ARG A 88 -2.80 -8.22 2.54
CA ARG A 88 -1.59 -8.24 1.71
C ARG A 88 -1.46 -7.00 0.84
N GLN A 89 -2.56 -6.53 0.23
CA GLN A 89 -2.55 -5.31 -0.58
C GLN A 89 -2.25 -4.08 0.28
N VAL A 90 -2.88 -3.97 1.46
CA VAL A 90 -2.57 -2.91 2.44
C VAL A 90 -1.09 -2.94 2.85
N ALA A 91 -0.52 -4.12 3.10
CA ALA A 91 0.89 -4.25 3.46
C ALA A 91 1.84 -3.78 2.35
N VAL A 92 1.52 -4.05 1.09
CA VAL A 92 2.32 -3.58 -0.06
C VAL A 92 2.24 -2.06 -0.18
N ILE A 93 1.02 -1.50 -0.17
CA ILE A 93 0.79 -0.05 -0.26
C ILE A 93 1.53 0.69 0.85
N GLY A 94 1.41 0.21 2.09
CA GLY A 94 2.09 0.82 3.24
C GLY A 94 3.61 0.83 3.10
N ARG A 95 4.21 -0.24 2.54
CA ARG A 95 5.66 -0.30 2.31
C ARG A 95 6.12 0.65 1.22
N VAL A 96 5.39 0.72 0.10
CA VAL A 96 5.70 1.66 -0.98
C VAL A 96 5.60 3.10 -0.47
N ALA A 97 4.51 3.43 0.22
CA ALA A 97 4.30 4.76 0.80
C ALA A 97 5.42 5.14 1.79
N HIS A 98 5.86 4.19 2.63
CA HIS A 98 6.95 4.42 3.58
C HIS A 98 8.27 4.74 2.87
N VAL A 99 8.68 3.94 1.89
CA VAL A 99 9.93 4.15 1.15
C VAL A 99 9.90 5.44 0.33
N ALA A 100 8.76 5.74 -0.31
CA ALA A 100 8.58 6.98 -1.05
C ALA A 100 8.69 8.21 -0.13
N SER A 101 8.12 8.13 1.08
CA SER A 101 8.22 9.19 2.07
C SER A 101 9.65 9.40 2.56
N GLU A 102 10.40 8.32 2.80
CA GLU A 102 11.81 8.41 3.17
C GLU A 102 12.66 9.00 2.03
N ALA A 103 12.40 8.62 0.78
CA ALA A 103 13.07 9.21 -0.39
C ALA A 103 12.79 10.71 -0.51
N ALA A 104 11.54 11.13 -0.32
CA ALA A 104 11.15 12.54 -0.28
C ALA A 104 11.86 13.30 0.85
N TYR A 105 11.97 12.69 2.03
CA TYR A 105 12.68 13.27 3.17
C TYR A 105 14.18 13.48 2.87
N GLN A 106 14.85 12.48 2.29
CA GLN A 106 16.26 12.60 1.90
C GLN A 106 16.48 13.68 0.82
N LEU A 107 15.59 13.77 -0.17
CA LEU A 107 15.65 14.80 -1.20
C LEU A 107 15.50 16.20 -0.59
N GLY A 108 14.54 16.39 0.33
CA GLY A 108 14.34 17.64 1.06
C GLY A 108 15.54 18.04 1.92
N GLN A 109 16.20 17.09 2.60
CA GLN A 109 17.43 17.32 3.36
C GLN A 109 18.58 17.82 2.45
N ARG A 110 18.69 17.30 1.22
CA ARG A 110 19.71 17.74 0.27
C ARG A 110 19.44 19.13 -0.29
N GLN A 111 18.18 19.42 -0.63
CA GLN A 111 17.78 20.71 -1.17
C GLN A 111 17.97 21.83 -0.14
N THR A 112 17.60 21.57 1.12
CA THR A 112 17.84 22.52 2.22
C THR A 112 19.32 22.71 2.51
N GLY A 113 20.14 21.65 2.49
CA GLY A 113 21.59 21.74 2.62
C GLY A 113 22.28 22.51 1.49
N LYS A 114 21.86 22.30 0.23
CA LYS A 114 22.33 23.06 -0.94
C LYS A 114 21.99 24.55 -0.80
N GLY A 115 20.75 24.87 -0.44
CA GLY A 115 20.31 26.26 -0.25
C GLY A 115 21.07 27.02 0.84
N VAL A 116 21.50 26.35 1.91
CA VAL A 116 22.37 26.95 2.95
C VAL A 116 23.79 27.17 2.43
N SER A 117 24.33 26.25 1.64
CA SER A 117 25.68 26.39 1.06
C SER A 117 25.74 27.52 0.03
N ASP A 118 24.71 27.69 -0.78
CA ASP A 118 24.63 28.76 -1.79
C ASP A 118 24.41 30.14 -1.15
N ALA A 119 23.81 30.21 0.05
CA ALA A 119 23.63 31.46 0.80
C ALA A 119 24.89 31.92 1.56
N LEU A 120 25.89 31.06 1.71
CA LEU A 120 27.16 31.32 2.43
C LEU A 120 28.36 31.49 1.47
N ALA A 121 28.17 31.30 0.17
CA ALA A 121 29.16 31.51 -0.89
C ALA A 121 28.99 32.90 -1.52
#